data_AF-A0A9W4XYC7-F1
#
_entry.id   AF-A0A9W4XYC7-F1
#
_cell.length_a   1.000
_cell.length_b   1.000
_cell.length_c   1.000
_cell.angle_alpha   90.00
_cell.angle_beta   90.00
_cell.angle_gamma   90.00
#
_symmetry.space_group_name_H-M   'P 1'
#
loop_
_entity.id
_entity.type
_entity.pdbx_description
1 polymer ?
#
loop_
_entity_poly.entity_id
_entity_poly.type
_entity_poly.pdbx_seq_one_letter_code
_entity_poly.pdbx_strand_id
1 'polypeptide(L)'
;MAAVLAGGNIDMYLLGQIVDKGLAATGRLLKVSVLLPDRPGAFKEIVDEVTSGGANIVEVIHDRLSSGISAGSAGVTLNLETQGREQSERLIASLRSKGVSFRLLS
;
A
#
# COMPACT_ATOMS: atom_id res chain seq x y z
N MET A 1 -4.59 -23.17 -25.51
CA MET A 1 -4.36 -23.80 -24.18
C MET A 1 -5.58 -23.47 -23.34
N ALA A 2 -6.34 -24.47 -22.90
CA ALA A 2 -7.48 -24.25 -22.00
C ALA A 2 -7.00 -24.53 -20.56
N ALA A 3 -7.15 -23.56 -19.66
CA ALA A 3 -6.94 -23.79 -18.25
C ALA A 3 -8.15 -24.56 -17.70
N VAL A 4 -7.94 -25.79 -17.24
CA VAL A 4 -8.96 -26.55 -16.51
C VAL A 4 -9.07 -25.92 -15.12
N LEU A 5 -10.13 -25.14 -14.90
CA LEU A 5 -10.56 -24.75 -13.56
C LEU A 5 -11.19 -26.00 -12.93
N ALA A 6 -10.43 -26.76 -12.14
CA ALA A 6 -10.95 -27.80 -11.27
C ALA A 6 -11.74 -27.14 -10.11
N GLY A 7 -12.87 -26.53 -10.45
CA GLY A 7 -13.76 -25.85 -9.53
C GLY A 7 -14.60 -26.85 -8.77
N GLY A 8 -14.19 -27.17 -7.55
CA GLY A 8 -15.01 -27.94 -6.61
C GLY A 8 -14.86 -27.52 -5.16
N ASN A 9 -13.70 -26.95 -4.77
CA ASN A 9 -13.36 -26.64 -3.38
C ASN A 9 -12.53 -25.35 -3.21
N ILE A 10 -12.63 -24.38 -4.14
CA ILE A 10 -11.91 -23.11 -3.97
C ILE A 10 -12.68 -22.28 -2.94
N ASP A 11 -12.08 -22.15 -1.75
CA ASP A 11 -12.52 -21.21 -0.73
C ASP A 11 -12.45 -19.78 -1.28
N MET A 12 -13.53 -19.01 -1.10
CA MET A 12 -13.60 -17.60 -1.50
C MET A 12 -12.46 -16.77 -0.90
N TYR A 13 -12.01 -17.13 0.30
CA TYR A 13 -10.84 -16.53 0.94
C TYR A 13 -9.54 -16.79 0.17
N LEU A 14 -9.34 -18.03 -0.30
CA LEU A 14 -8.17 -18.38 -1.11
C LEU A 14 -8.19 -17.65 -2.45
N LEU A 15 -9.36 -17.54 -3.09
CA LEU A 15 -9.51 -16.78 -4.33
C LEU A 15 -9.15 -15.30 -4.12
N GLY A 16 -9.61 -14.69 -3.03
CA GLY A 16 -9.24 -13.32 -2.67
C GLY A 16 -7.73 -13.12 -2.55
N GLN A 17 -7.05 -14.02 -1.82
CA GLN A 17 -5.58 -13.96 -1.71
C GLN A 17 -4.85 -14.09 -3.05
N ILE A 18 -5.36 -14.93 -3.97
CA ILE A 18 -4.78 -15.08 -5.31
C ILE A 18 -4.95 -13.79 -6.11
N VAL A 19 -6.13 -13.16 -6.04
CA VAL A 19 -6.40 -11.88 -6.71
C VAL A 19 -5.47 -10.79 -6.16
N ASP A 20 -5.37 -10.65 -4.84
CA ASP A 20 -4.51 -9.64 -4.20
C ASP A 20 -3.04 -9.82 -4.62
N LYS A 21 -2.54 -11.06 -4.62
CA LYS A 21 -1.18 -11.36 -5.11
C LYS A 21 -0.99 -11.01 -6.58
N GLY A 22 -1.99 -11.28 -7.42
CA GLY A 22 -1.96 -10.91 -8.85
C GLY A 22 -1.94 -9.39 -9.05
N LEU A 23 -2.74 -8.65 -8.29
CA LEU A 23 -2.77 -7.19 -8.32
C LEU A 23 -1.45 -6.60 -7.81
N ALA A 24 -0.88 -7.14 -6.73
CA ALA A 24 0.42 -6.73 -6.23
C ALA A 24 1.55 -7.00 -7.25
N ALA A 25 1.58 -8.19 -7.85
CA ALA A 25 2.57 -8.56 -8.85
C ALA A 25 2.50 -7.70 -10.13
N THR A 26 1.30 -7.24 -10.50
CA THR A 26 1.09 -6.32 -11.64
C THR A 26 1.26 -4.85 -11.26
N GLY A 27 1.58 -4.56 -10.00
CA GLY A 27 1.77 -3.21 -9.47
C GLY A 27 0.47 -2.44 -9.25
N ARG A 28 -0.69 -3.07 -9.44
CA ARG A 28 -2.02 -2.46 -9.31
C ARG A 28 -2.50 -2.37 -7.86
N LEU A 29 -1.89 -3.13 -6.97
CA LEU A 29 -2.06 -2.99 -5.53
C LEU A 29 -0.70 -2.70 -4.91
N LEU A 30 -0.61 -1.63 -4.13
CA LEU A 30 0.61 -1.18 -3.47
C LEU A 30 0.33 -0.96 -1.99
N LYS A 31 1.07 -1.64 -1.12
CA LYS A 31 0.93 -1.49 0.32
C LYS A 31 2.15 -0.80 0.90
N VAL A 32 1.95 0.35 1.53
CA VAL A 32 3.02 1.22 2.03
C VAL A 32 2.82 1.49 3.51
N SER A 33 3.84 1.24 4.33
CA SER A 33 3.87 1.61 5.73
C SER A 33 4.79 2.81 5.94
N VAL A 34 4.27 3.90 6.46
CA VAL A 34 5.00 5.14 6.78
C VAL A 34 5.05 5.33 8.29
N LEU A 35 6.17 5.87 8.78
CA LEU A 35 6.23 6.41 10.14
C LEU A 35 5.99 7.91 10.06
N LEU A 36 4.89 8.36 10.66
CA LEU A 36 4.53 9.77 10.71
C LEU A 36 5.13 10.41 11.97
N PRO A 37 5.79 11.57 11.82
CA PRO A 37 6.15 12.39 12.97
C PRO A 37 4.90 12.93 13.66
N ASP A 38 4.96 13.09 14.99
CA ASP A 38 3.88 13.66 15.80
C ASP A 38 3.81 15.18 15.63
N ARG A 39 3.40 15.61 14.43
CA ARG A 39 3.08 17.00 14.11
C ARG A 39 1.82 17.08 13.23
N PRO A 40 1.01 18.15 13.39
CA PRO A 40 -0.10 18.41 12.49
C PRO A 40 0.33 18.46 11.02
N GLY A 41 -0.50 17.91 10.14
CA GLY A 41 -0.27 17.93 8.69
C GLY A 41 0.65 16.83 8.14
N ALA A 42 1.36 16.08 9.00
CA ALA A 42 2.28 15.03 8.55
C ALA A 42 1.59 13.98 7.65
N PHE A 43 0.38 13.54 8.03
CA PHE A 43 -0.37 12.59 7.19
C PHE A 43 -0.88 13.24 5.90
N LYS A 44 -1.26 14.52 5.95
CA LYS A 44 -1.73 15.26 4.78
C LYS A 44 -0.67 15.30 3.68
N GLU A 45 0.60 15.53 4.04
CA GLU A 45 1.71 15.53 3.07
C GLU A 45 1.84 14.19 2.34
N ILE A 46 1.59 13.08 3.03
CA ILE A 46 1.58 11.74 2.41
C ILE A 46 0.37 11.56 1.50
N VAL A 47 -0.83 11.96 1.95
CA VAL A 47 -2.06 11.85 1.16
C VAL A 47 -1.98 12.70 -0.11
N ASP A 48 -1.45 13.92 -0.01
CA ASP A 48 -1.26 14.82 -1.15
C ASP A 48 -0.31 14.20 -2.18
N GLU A 49 0.76 13.54 -1.72
CA GLU A 49 1.72 12.87 -2.60
C GLU A 49 1.09 11.69 -3.33
N VAL A 50 0.36 10.83 -2.60
CA VAL A 50 -0.35 9.69 -3.18
C VAL A 50 -1.37 10.15 -4.23
N THR A 51 -2.13 11.20 -3.91
CA THR A 51 -3.14 11.75 -4.81
C THR A 51 -2.50 12.41 -6.04
N SER A 52 -1.39 13.13 -5.88
CA SER A 52 -0.62 13.70 -6.99
C SER A 52 -0.01 12.63 -7.90
N GLY A 53 0.33 11.47 -7.36
CA GLY A 53 0.74 10.28 -8.13
C GLY A 53 -0.42 9.58 -8.85
N GLY A 54 -1.66 10.02 -8.62
CA GLY A 54 -2.88 9.47 -9.22
C GLY A 54 -3.28 8.09 -8.67
N ALA A 55 -2.72 7.68 -7.53
CA ALA A 55 -3.10 6.43 -6.87
C ALA A 55 -4.34 6.64 -5.98
N ASN A 56 -5.19 5.63 -5.91
CA ASN A 56 -6.38 5.65 -5.06
C ASN A 56 -6.06 5.05 -3.69
N ILE A 57 -6.54 5.66 -2.61
CA ILE A 57 -6.38 5.14 -1.25
C ILE A 57 -7.59 4.27 -0.93
N VAL A 58 -7.37 2.96 -0.79
CA VAL A 58 -8.43 2.00 -0.45
C VAL A 58 -8.58 1.86 1.06
N GLU A 59 -7.47 1.82 1.78
CA GLU A 59 -7.46 1.61 3.22
C GLU A 59 -6.35 2.41 3.88
N VAL A 60 -6.66 2.92 5.07
CA VAL A 60 -5.70 3.59 5.97
C VAL A 60 -5.78 2.89 7.33
N ILE A 61 -4.69 2.26 7.74
CA ILE A 61 -4.56 1.62 9.06
C ILE A 61 -3.60 2.44 9.89
N HIS A 62 -4.08 2.96 11.03
CA HIS A 62 -3.26 3.72 11.96
C HIS A 62 -2.90 2.83 13.16
N ASP A 63 -1.62 2.81 13.49
CA ASP A 63 -1.08 2.07 14.62
C ASP A 63 -0.19 3.00 15.47
N ARG A 64 -0.34 2.93 16.78
CA ARG A 64 0.47 3.67 17.77
C ARG A 64 1.03 2.77 18.87
N LEU A 65 0.67 1.49 18.86
CA LEU A 65 0.85 0.57 19.99
C LEU A 65 1.73 -0.62 19.62
N SER A 66 2.02 -0.85 18.33
CA SER A 66 2.95 -1.91 17.94
C SER A 66 4.38 -1.62 18.39
N SER A 67 5.08 -2.69 18.74
CA SER A 67 6.44 -2.72 19.31
C SER A 67 7.52 -2.06 18.45
N GLY A 68 7.21 -1.71 17.19
CA GLY A 68 8.12 -1.01 16.27
C GLY A 68 7.90 0.51 16.20
N ILE A 69 7.00 1.08 16.99
CA ILE A 69 6.67 2.52 16.95
C ILE A 69 7.28 3.20 18.17
N SER A 70 8.20 4.14 17.92
CA SER A 70 8.76 4.99 18.97
C SER A 70 7.70 5.90 19.58
N ALA A 71 7.82 6.19 20.87
CA ALA A 71 6.96 7.17 21.55
C ALA A 71 6.99 8.51 20.79
N GLY A 72 5.82 9.10 20.51
CA GLY A 72 5.70 10.33 19.71
C GLY A 72 5.80 10.11 18.20
N SER A 73 5.42 8.92 17.70
CA SER A 73 5.26 8.65 16.27
C SER A 73 4.04 7.77 16.03
N ALA A 74 3.51 7.83 14.81
CA ALA A 74 2.37 7.01 14.39
C ALA A 74 2.75 6.20 13.15
N GLY A 75 2.57 4.88 13.22
CA GLY A 75 2.65 4.03 12.04
C GLY A 75 1.37 4.15 11.24
N VAL A 76 1.47 4.45 9.95
CA VAL A 76 0.31 4.42 9.06
C VAL A 76 0.59 3.48 7.91
N THR A 77 -0.29 2.52 7.70
CA THR A 77 -0.26 1.64 6.54
C THR A 77 -1.35 2.05 5.57
N LEU A 78 -0.95 2.23 4.31
CA LEU A 78 -1.82 2.61 3.20
C LEU A 78 -1.91 1.44 2.23
N ASN A 79 -3.14 1.06 1.88
CA ASN A 79 -3.40 0.18 0.74
C ASN A 79 -3.83 1.08 -0.42
N LEU A 80 -3.04 1.02 -1.49
CA LEU A 80 -3.18 1.89 -2.64
C LEU A 80 -3.51 1.06 -3.88
N GLU A 81 -4.45 1.55 -4.68
CA GLU A 81 -4.71 1.05 -6.03
C GLU A 81 -4.00 1.93 -7.04
N THR A 82 -3.36 1.30 -8.02
CA THR A 82 -2.71 1.99 -9.13
C THR A 82 -3.12 1.33 -10.45
N GLN A 83 -2.90 2.03 -11.56
CA GLN A 83 -3.17 1.53 -12.91
C GLN A 83 -2.14 0.49 -13.38
N GLY A 84 -1.04 0.33 -12.64
CA GLY A 84 -0.01 -0.67 -12.91
C GLY A 84 1.38 -0.21 -12.49
N ARG A 85 2.35 -1.06 -12.82
CA ARG A 85 3.75 -0.94 -12.38
C ARG A 85 4.40 0.43 -12.60
N GLU A 86 4.17 1.05 -13.76
CA GLU A 86 4.79 2.35 -14.07
C GLU A 86 4.30 3.47 -13.13
N GLN A 87 3.00 3.47 -12.79
CA GLN A 87 2.45 4.46 -11.87
C GLN A 87 2.93 4.21 -10.44
N SER A 88 2.93 2.95 -10.00
CA SER A 88 3.39 2.60 -8.65
C SER A 88 4.88 2.91 -8.46
N GLU A 89 5.72 2.62 -9.44
CA GLU A 89 7.15 2.96 -9.41
C GLU A 89 7.37 4.48 -9.38
N ARG A 90 6.60 5.27 -10.15
CA ARG A 90 6.65 6.73 -10.10
C ARG A 90 6.27 7.28 -8.73
N LEU A 91 5.21 6.75 -8.12
CA LEU A 91 4.79 7.16 -6.77
C LEU A 91 5.87 6.83 -5.72
N ILE A 92 6.44 5.62 -5.79
CA ILE A 92 7.52 5.19 -4.89
C ILE A 92 8.74 6.12 -5.04
N ALA A 93 9.12 6.46 -6.27
CA ALA A 93 10.23 7.36 -6.54
C ALA A 93 9.96 8.76 -5.98
N SER A 94 8.74 9.28 -6.14
CA SER A 94 8.35 10.59 -5.63
C SER A 94 8.39 10.65 -4.10
N LEU A 95 7.82 9.64 -3.42
CA LEU A 95 7.91 9.50 -1.95
C LEU A 95 9.37 9.47 -1.47
N ARG A 96 10.25 8.74 -2.16
CA ARG A 96 11.70 8.72 -1.84
C ARG A 96 12.35 10.09 -2.04
N SER A 97 12.03 10.79 -3.13
CA SER A 97 12.60 12.11 -3.44
C SER A 97 12.25 13.17 -2.40
N LYS A 98 11.09 13.05 -1.75
CA LYS A 98 10.65 13.91 -0.64
C LYS A 98 11.24 13.53 0.72
N GLY A 99 12.09 12.49 0.78
CA GLY A 99 12.70 12.03 2.03
C GLY A 99 11.72 11.35 2.98
N VAL A 100 10.57 10.87 2.47
CA VAL A 100 9.61 10.12 3.29
C VAL A 100 10.22 8.78 3.69
N SER A 101 10.24 8.49 4.99
CA SER A 101 10.64 7.17 5.49
C SER A 101 9.47 6.21 5.41
N PHE A 102 9.56 5.23 4.50
CA PHE A 102 8.51 4.24 4.28
C PHE A 102 9.07 2.84 4.02
N ARG A 103 8.22 1.83 4.24
CA ARG A 103 8.46 0.43 3.90
C ARG A 103 7.38 -0.04 2.95
N LEU A 104 7.79 -0.75 1.89
CA LEU A 104 6.86 -1.48 1.05
C LEU A 104 6.50 -2.79 1.75
N LEU A 105 5.21 -3.09 1.83
CA LEU A 105 4.71 -4.36 2.33
C LEU A 105 4.35 -5.23 1.12
N SER A 106 4.91 -6.43 1.09
CA SER A 106 4.71 -7.45 0.06
C SER A 106 3.48 -8.30 0.31
#